data_AF-A0A7S4IV01-F1
#
_entry.id   AF-A0A7S4IV01-F1
#
_cell.length_a   1.000
_cell.length_b   1.000
_cell.length_c   1.000
_cell.angle_alpha   90.00
_cell.angle_beta   90.00
_cell.angle_gamma   90.00
#
_symmetry.space_group_name_H-M   'P 1'
#
loop_
_entity.id
_entity.type
_entity.pdbx_description
1 polymer ?
#
loop_
_entity_poly.entity_id
_entity_poly.type
_entity_poly.pdbx_seq_one_letter_code
_entity_poly.pdbx_strand_id
1 'polypeptide(L)'
;KWCRKCESSLCDECWSICHSVGKLRSHTPLSLSLRDQNSGPGECTAHESHKKEFYCTTCTTFVCHLCWNEAHDEHEVISVFKHISSIKENLSKTCSQILTNKACLTNAAKEKEKERAAIQAKIKKLQVRLDTVSAVQEKICNNIQQVKASHYMLEE
;
A
#
# COMPACT_ATOMS: atom_id res chain seq x y z
N LYS A 1 2.70 -14.06 13.53
CA LYS A 1 3.58 -14.92 14.35
C LYS A 1 4.73 -14.10 14.93
N TRP A 2 5.05 -14.30 16.21
CA TRP A 2 6.18 -13.67 16.90
C TRP A 2 7.33 -14.66 17.04
N CYS A 3 8.57 -14.21 16.85
CA CYS A 3 9.76 -15.01 17.13
C CYS A 3 10.53 -14.38 18.29
N ARG A 4 10.66 -15.07 19.43
CA ARG A 4 11.45 -14.55 20.56
C ARG A 4 12.93 -14.41 20.23
N LYS A 5 13.50 -15.33 19.43
CA LYS A 5 14.93 -15.30 19.06
C LYS A 5 15.29 -14.21 18.04
N CYS A 6 14.35 -13.82 17.17
CA CYS A 6 14.56 -12.77 16.17
C CYS A 6 13.99 -11.41 16.59
N GLU A 7 13.28 -11.36 17.72
CA GLU A 7 12.55 -10.19 18.20
C GLU A 7 11.67 -9.51 17.12
N SER A 8 11.08 -10.32 16.24
CA SER A 8 10.33 -9.84 15.07
C SER A 8 8.93 -10.42 14.98
N SER A 9 7.96 -9.58 14.61
CA SER A 9 6.58 -9.96 14.29
C SER A 9 6.41 -10.09 12.78
N LEU A 10 5.99 -11.25 12.29
CA LEU A 10 5.82 -11.53 10.86
C LEU A 10 4.40 -12.05 10.58
N CYS A 11 3.86 -11.78 9.39
CA CYS A 11 2.69 -12.50 8.89
C CYS A 11 3.04 -13.97 8.57
N ASP A 12 2.06 -14.80 8.26
CA ASP A 12 2.30 -16.23 8.01
C ASP A 12 3.20 -16.51 6.80
N GLU A 13 3.05 -15.71 5.74
CA GLU A 13 3.87 -15.81 4.53
C GLU A 13 5.32 -15.41 4.82
N CYS A 14 5.53 -14.23 5.39
CA CYS A 14 6.87 -13.77 5.78
C CYS A 14 7.53 -14.69 6.80
N TRP A 15 6.75 -15.26 7.74
CA TRP A 15 7.26 -16.27 8.68
C TRP A 15 7.83 -17.46 7.93
N SER A 16 7.05 -18.00 6.99
CA SER A 16 7.43 -19.19 6.22
C SER A 16 8.68 -18.91 5.38
N ILE A 17 8.80 -17.74 4.77
CA ILE A 17 10.00 -17.37 3.99
C ILE A 17 11.22 -17.24 4.92
N CYS A 18 11.12 -16.46 6.00
CA CYS A 18 12.28 -16.20 6.87
C CYS A 18 12.70 -17.42 7.71
N HIS A 19 11.76 -18.27 8.13
CA HIS A 19 12.02 -19.40 9.01
C HIS A 19 12.00 -20.76 8.27
N SER A 20 11.97 -20.78 6.94
CA SER A 20 12.14 -22.02 6.16
C SER A 20 13.60 -22.32 5.79
N VAL A 21 14.58 -21.55 6.26
CA VAL A 21 15.98 -21.68 5.84
C VAL A 21 16.93 -21.80 7.05
N GLY A 22 17.90 -22.71 6.96
CA GLY A 22 19.04 -22.80 7.88
C GLY A 22 18.66 -22.89 9.36
N LYS A 23 19.38 -22.15 10.21
CA LYS A 23 19.22 -22.16 11.68
C LYS A 23 17.87 -21.58 12.16
N LEU A 24 17.23 -20.75 11.35
CA LEU A 24 15.95 -20.10 11.68
C LEU A 24 14.78 -21.09 11.70
N ARG A 25 14.91 -22.27 11.06
CA ARG A 25 13.89 -23.35 11.13
C ARG A 25 13.60 -23.83 12.55
N SER A 26 14.58 -23.72 13.45
CA SER A 26 14.44 -24.13 14.85
C SER A 26 13.67 -23.12 15.71
N HIS A 27 13.30 -21.98 15.13
CA HIS A 27 12.59 -20.94 15.87
C HIS A 27 11.11 -21.27 15.92
N THR A 28 10.53 -21.23 17.12
CA THR A 28 9.12 -21.52 17.34
C THR A 28 8.28 -20.25 17.20
N PRO A 29 7.16 -20.31 16.44
CA PRO A 29 6.23 -19.21 16.39
C PRO A 29 5.47 -19.10 17.72
N LEU A 30 5.49 -17.91 18.30
CA LEU A 30 4.68 -17.55 19.45
C LEU A 30 3.50 -16.67 19.00
N SER A 31 2.42 -16.69 19.79
CA SER A 31 1.34 -15.72 19.63
C SER A 31 1.84 -14.31 19.94
N LEU A 32 1.31 -13.31 19.23
CA LEU A 32 1.61 -11.90 19.51
C LEU A 32 1.18 -11.49 20.93
N SER A 33 0.17 -12.17 21.50
CA SER A 33 -0.26 -11.95 22.89
C SER A 33 0.76 -12.42 23.93
N LEU A 34 1.69 -13.31 23.55
CA LEU A 34 2.78 -13.82 24.40
C LEU A 34 4.09 -13.04 24.20
N ARG A 35 4.10 -12.02 23.33
CA ARG A 35 5.23 -11.08 23.27
C ARG A 35 5.32 -10.41 24.63
N ASP A 36 6.48 -10.53 25.29
CA ASP A 36 6.72 -10.02 26.65
C ASP A 36 6.12 -8.61 26.79
N GLN A 37 5.02 -8.50 27.53
CA GLN A 37 4.29 -7.25 27.75
C GLN A 37 5.06 -6.29 28.66
N ASN A 38 6.26 -6.69 29.09
CA ASN A 38 7.16 -5.91 29.93
C ASN A 38 7.90 -4.79 29.20
N SER A 39 7.63 -4.56 27.92
CA SER A 39 8.15 -3.40 27.18
C SER A 39 7.33 -2.14 27.46
N GLY A 40 7.11 -1.81 28.73
CA GLY A 40 6.70 -0.45 29.11
C GLY A 40 7.81 0.55 28.78
N PRO A 41 7.57 1.86 28.90
CA PRO A 41 8.57 2.91 28.62
C PRO A 41 9.85 2.84 29.49
N GLY A 42 9.96 1.85 30.38
CA GLY A 42 11.12 1.59 31.21
C GLY A 42 11.20 2.49 32.43
N GLU A 43 12.35 2.48 33.07
CA GLU A 43 12.67 3.35 34.20
C GLU A 43 13.09 4.75 33.74
N CYS A 44 12.91 5.73 34.62
CA CYS A 44 13.31 7.10 34.41
C CYS A 44 14.84 7.21 34.42
N THR A 45 15.38 7.97 33.47
CA THR A 45 16.83 8.20 33.36
C THR A 45 17.33 9.26 34.35
N ALA A 46 16.46 10.13 34.85
CA ALA A 46 16.80 11.15 35.84
C ALA A 46 16.56 10.68 37.27
N HIS A 47 15.55 9.82 37.48
CA HIS A 47 15.19 9.27 38.78
C HIS A 47 15.24 7.75 38.72
N GLU A 48 16.43 7.21 38.96
CA GLU A 48 16.67 5.77 39.03
C GLU A 48 15.69 5.13 40.04
N SER A 49 15.15 3.95 39.72
CA SER A 49 14.09 3.25 40.47
C SER A 49 12.64 3.71 40.24
N HIS A 50 12.38 4.81 39.51
CA HIS A 50 11.02 5.24 39.19
C HIS A 50 10.61 4.90 37.77
N LYS A 51 9.44 4.27 37.61
CA LYS A 51 8.90 3.92 36.30
C LYS A 51 8.33 5.16 35.60
N LYS A 52 8.44 5.19 34.27
CA LYS A 52 7.78 6.21 33.44
C LYS A 52 6.30 5.83 33.28
N GLU A 53 5.45 6.45 34.08
CA GLU A 53 4.00 6.15 34.10
C GLU A 53 3.15 7.22 33.39
N PHE A 54 3.79 8.33 33.00
CA PHE A 54 3.16 9.47 32.36
C PHE A 54 3.81 9.84 31.03
N TYR A 55 3.06 10.57 30.21
CA TYR A 55 3.50 11.13 28.94
C TYR A 55 3.19 12.62 28.93
N CYS A 56 4.22 13.44 28.76
CA CYS A 56 4.09 14.87 28.59
C CYS A 56 3.79 15.19 27.13
N THR A 57 2.62 15.77 26.83
CA THR A 57 2.21 16.12 25.47
C THR A 57 2.96 17.33 24.94
N THR A 58 3.36 18.26 25.82
CA THR A 58 4.14 19.44 25.46
C THR A 58 5.56 19.08 25.01
N CYS A 59 6.26 18.23 25.78
CA CYS A 59 7.64 17.84 25.47
C CYS A 59 7.74 16.61 24.58
N THR A 60 6.63 15.89 24.38
CA THR A 60 6.57 14.61 23.65
C THR A 60 7.45 13.51 24.23
N THR A 61 7.52 13.43 25.57
CA THR A 61 8.40 12.51 26.31
C THR A 61 7.67 11.73 27.39
N PHE A 62 8.16 10.52 27.68
CA PHE A 62 7.70 9.71 28.81
C PHE A 62 8.40 10.12 30.10
N VAL A 63 7.63 10.37 31.16
CA VAL A 63 8.11 10.92 32.43
C VAL A 63 7.61 10.09 33.62
N CYS A 64 8.39 10.06 34.70
CA CYS A 64 7.92 9.54 35.99
C CYS A 64 7.19 10.65 36.78
N HIS A 65 6.64 10.30 37.94
CA HIS A 65 5.93 11.26 38.79
C HIS A 65 6.87 12.36 39.35
N LEU A 66 8.16 12.07 39.58
CA LEU A 66 9.11 13.10 40.05
C LEU A 66 9.44 14.10 38.95
N CYS A 67 9.76 13.63 37.73
CA CYS A 67 9.92 14.51 36.57
C CYS A 67 8.68 15.39 36.33
N TRP A 68 7.48 14.84 36.52
CA TRP A 68 6.26 15.62 36.43
C TRP A 68 6.28 16.79 37.42
N ASN A 69 6.54 16.53 38.70
CA ASN A 69 6.53 17.59 39.72
C ASN A 69 7.72 18.57 39.64
N GLU A 70 8.89 18.15 39.16
CA GLU A 70 10.11 18.96 39.21
C GLU A 70 10.36 19.79 37.94
N ALA A 71 9.98 19.27 36.77
CA ALA A 71 10.37 19.85 35.48
C ALA A 71 9.21 19.97 34.46
N HIS A 72 8.05 19.40 34.76
CA HIS A 72 6.88 19.41 33.87
C HIS A 72 5.60 19.80 34.62
N ASP A 73 5.71 20.59 35.68
CA ASP A 73 4.61 21.01 36.55
C ASP A 73 3.57 21.86 35.80
N GLU A 74 4.03 22.74 34.90
CA GLU A 74 3.18 23.56 34.04
C GLU A 74 2.84 22.90 32.68
N HIS A 75 3.35 21.70 32.41
CA HIS A 75 3.09 21.01 31.15
C HIS A 75 1.83 20.14 31.21
N GLU A 76 1.20 19.94 30.05
CA GLU A 76 0.13 18.97 29.95
C GLU A 76 0.71 17.56 29.99
N VAL A 77 0.32 16.80 31.01
CA VAL A 77 0.78 15.45 31.26
C VAL A 77 -0.42 14.52 31.38
N ILE A 78 -0.37 13.40 30.67
CA ILE A 78 -1.41 12.37 30.69
C ILE A 78 -0.81 11.02 31.11
N SER A 79 -1.65 10.09 31.58
CA SER A 79 -1.17 8.74 31.86
C SER A 79 -0.71 8.02 30.59
N VAL A 80 0.32 7.18 30.70
CA VAL A 80 0.82 6.35 29.60
C VAL A 80 -0.30 5.50 28.99
N PHE A 81 -1.20 4.97 29.82
CA PHE A 81 -2.33 4.17 29.36
C PHE A 81 -3.26 4.98 28.45
N LYS A 82 -3.58 6.24 28.81
CA LYS A 82 -4.42 7.13 28.00
C LYS A 82 -3.73 7.48 26.68
N HIS A 83 -2.44 7.81 26.72
CA HIS A 83 -1.64 8.11 25.53
C HIS A 83 -1.61 6.93 24.55
N ILE A 84 -1.26 5.73 25.03
CA ILE A 84 -1.19 4.51 24.20
C ILE A 84 -2.58 4.17 23.64
N SER A 85 -3.64 4.29 24.44
CA SER A 85 -5.01 4.03 23.99
C SER A 85 -5.41 4.97 22.85
N SER A 86 -5.09 6.26 22.97
CA SER A 86 -5.35 7.25 21.91
C SER A 86 -4.55 6.96 20.64
N ILE A 87 -3.27 6.62 20.74
CA ILE A 87 -2.46 6.20 19.59
C ILE A 87 -3.08 4.99 18.90
N LYS A 88 -3.47 3.98 19.68
CA LYS A 88 -4.08 2.74 19.16
C LYS A 88 -5.38 3.02 18.42
N GLU A 89 -6.24 3.87 18.98
CA GLU A 89 -7.51 4.27 18.35
C GLU A 89 -7.26 5.01 17.03
N ASN A 90 -6.36 5.99 17.04
CA ASN A 90 -5.99 6.76 15.85
C ASN A 90 -5.43 5.85 14.75
N LEU A 91 -4.48 4.97 15.09
CA LEU A 91 -3.93 3.99 14.16
C LEU A 91 -5.02 3.07 13.60
N SER A 92 -5.92 2.55 14.45
CA SER A 92 -7.02 1.70 14.02
C SER A 92 -7.95 2.40 13.03
N LYS A 93 -8.28 3.68 13.30
CA LYS A 93 -9.10 4.51 12.42
C LYS A 93 -8.42 4.75 11.08
N THR A 94 -7.14 5.14 11.09
CA THR A 94 -6.37 5.37 9.86
C THR A 94 -6.22 4.09 9.04
N CYS A 95 -5.90 2.95 9.67
CA CYS A 95 -5.85 1.66 8.98
C CYS A 95 -7.19 1.30 8.33
N SER A 96 -8.30 1.51 9.05
CA SER A 96 -9.65 1.25 8.52
C SER A 96 -9.96 2.13 7.31
N GLN A 97 -9.61 3.42 7.36
CA GLN A 97 -9.76 4.34 6.24
C GLN A 97 -8.92 3.92 5.02
N ILE A 98 -7.66 3.53 5.24
CA ILE A 98 -6.77 3.05 4.18
C ILE A 98 -7.35 1.80 3.50
N LEU A 99 -7.88 0.85 4.28
CA LEU A 99 -8.49 -0.37 3.74
C LEU A 99 -9.74 -0.06 2.91
N THR A 100 -10.60 0.84 3.39
CA THR A 100 -11.78 1.31 2.64
C THR A 100 -11.39 2.00 1.35
N ASN A 101 -10.40 2.89 1.39
CA ASN A 101 -9.89 3.59 0.21
C ASN A 101 -9.30 2.60 -0.80
N LYS A 102 -8.52 1.61 -0.34
CA LYS A 102 -7.97 0.55 -1.18
C LYS A 102 -9.10 -0.23 -1.87
N ALA A 103 -10.16 -0.60 -1.17
CA ALA A 103 -11.30 -1.31 -1.75
C ALA A 103 -12.01 -0.46 -2.82
N CYS A 104 -12.25 0.83 -2.53
CA CYS A 104 -12.84 1.77 -3.48
C CYS A 104 -12.00 1.91 -4.76
N LEU A 105 -10.69 2.17 -4.61
CA LEU A 105 -9.76 2.31 -5.73
C LEU A 105 -9.65 1.02 -6.55
N THR A 106 -9.67 -0.15 -5.90
CA THR A 106 -9.64 -1.45 -6.59
C THR A 106 -10.88 -1.64 -7.46
N ASN A 107 -12.06 -1.27 -6.96
CA ASN A 107 -13.31 -1.37 -7.71
C ASN A 107 -13.35 -0.36 -8.86
N ALA A 108 -12.94 0.88 -8.62
CA ALA A 108 -12.84 1.90 -9.66
C ALA A 108 -11.86 1.48 -10.77
N ALA A 109 -10.72 0.91 -10.41
CA ALA A 109 -9.76 0.36 -11.36
C ALA A 109 -10.38 -0.75 -12.21
N LYS A 110 -11.07 -1.72 -11.60
CA LYS A 110 -11.77 -2.80 -12.33
C LYS A 110 -12.80 -2.26 -13.32
N GLU A 111 -13.53 -1.21 -12.97
CA GLU A 111 -14.51 -0.62 -13.89
C GLU A 111 -13.83 0.09 -15.07
N LYS A 112 -12.74 0.84 -14.79
CA LYS A 112 -11.92 1.46 -15.84
C LYS A 112 -11.29 0.43 -16.77
N GLU A 113 -10.89 -0.74 -16.26
CA GLU A 113 -10.39 -1.84 -17.08
C GLU A 113 -11.46 -2.37 -18.05
N LYS A 114 -12.72 -2.49 -17.61
CA LYS A 114 -13.84 -2.90 -18.49
C LYS A 114 -14.12 -1.85 -19.56
N GLU A 115 -14.18 -0.57 -19.19
CA GLU A 115 -14.36 0.54 -20.13
C GLU A 115 -13.24 0.54 -21.18
N ARG A 116 -11.98 0.39 -20.74
CA ARG A 116 -10.83 0.30 -21.64
C ARG A 116 -10.95 -0.87 -22.60
N ALA A 117 -11.32 -2.06 -22.12
CA ALA A 117 -11.51 -3.23 -22.97
C ALA A 117 -12.61 -3.02 -24.03
N ALA A 118 -13.73 -2.39 -23.66
CA ALA A 118 -14.82 -2.08 -24.58
C ALA A 118 -14.40 -1.08 -25.66
N ILE A 119 -13.68 -0.01 -25.30
CA ILE A 119 -13.13 0.96 -26.25
C ILE A 119 -12.11 0.28 -27.17
N GLN A 120 -11.22 -0.55 -26.63
CA GLN A 120 -10.20 -1.24 -27.41
C GLN A 120 -10.81 -2.21 -28.43
N ALA A 121 -11.92 -2.88 -28.10
CA ALA A 121 -12.68 -3.69 -29.04
C ALA A 121 -13.28 -2.86 -30.19
N LYS A 122 -13.82 -1.66 -29.90
CA LYS A 122 -14.34 -0.74 -30.92
C LYS A 122 -13.22 -0.24 -31.84
N ILE A 123 -12.07 0.12 -31.29
CA ILE A 123 -10.90 0.55 -32.06
C ILE A 123 -10.47 -0.56 -33.02
N LYS A 124 -10.33 -1.80 -32.54
CA LYS A 124 -9.99 -2.95 -33.40
C LYS A 124 -10.99 -3.14 -34.54
N LYS A 125 -12.29 -3.00 -34.27
CA LYS A 125 -13.33 -3.11 -35.31
C LYS A 125 -13.24 -1.99 -36.36
N LEU A 126 -12.97 -0.76 -35.91
CA LEU A 126 -12.79 0.37 -36.82
C LEU A 126 -11.51 0.23 -37.65
N GLN A 127 -10.43 -0.30 -37.08
CA GLN A 127 -9.19 -0.57 -37.80
C GLN A 127 -9.42 -1.53 -38.97
N VAL A 128 -10.11 -2.66 -38.73
CA VAL A 128 -10.44 -3.62 -39.81
C VAL A 128 -11.24 -2.97 -40.93
N ARG A 129 -12.20 -2.09 -40.59
CA ARG A 129 -12.99 -1.36 -41.59
C ARG A 129 -12.12 -0.39 -42.40
N LEU A 130 -11.20 0.31 -41.73
CA LEU A 130 -10.27 1.22 -42.38
C LEU A 130 -9.38 0.46 -43.36
N ASP A 131 -8.77 -0.63 -42.93
CA ASP A 131 -7.91 -1.47 -43.77
C ASP A 131 -8.68 -1.99 -45.02
N THR A 132 -9.94 -2.37 -44.84
CA THR A 132 -10.82 -2.79 -45.95
C THR A 132 -11.06 -1.66 -46.95
N VAL A 133 -11.36 -0.45 -46.47
CA VAL A 133 -11.58 0.73 -47.32
C VAL A 133 -10.30 1.09 -48.07
N SER A 134 -9.15 1.07 -47.39
CA SER A 134 -7.85 1.33 -48.01
C SER A 134 -7.53 0.31 -49.12
N ALA A 135 -7.80 -0.97 -48.90
CA ALA A 135 -7.59 -2.00 -49.93
C ALA A 135 -8.52 -1.82 -51.15
N VAL A 136 -9.76 -1.38 -50.94
CA VAL A 136 -10.67 -1.04 -52.05
C VAL A 136 -10.18 0.19 -52.79
N GLN A 137 -9.73 1.22 -52.07
CA GLN A 137 -9.17 2.44 -52.67
C GLN A 137 -7.95 2.12 -53.55
N GLU A 138 -7.02 1.30 -53.10
CA GLU A 138 -5.85 0.88 -53.89
C GLU A 138 -6.26 0.17 -55.19
N LYS A 139 -7.24 -0.74 -55.13
CA LYS A 139 -7.77 -1.41 -56.33
C LYS A 139 -8.38 -0.41 -57.31
N ILE A 140 -9.16 0.55 -56.82
CA ILE A 140 -9.75 1.59 -57.67
C ILE A 140 -8.65 2.44 -58.33
N CYS A 141 -7.64 2.87 -57.56
CA CYS A 141 -6.51 3.62 -58.10
C CYS A 141 -5.77 2.85 -59.21
N ASN A 142 -5.49 1.56 -58.99
CA ASN A 142 -4.84 0.71 -59.99
C ASN A 142 -5.70 0.57 -61.26
N ASN A 143 -7.01 0.33 -61.10
CA ASN A 143 -7.93 0.24 -62.24
C ASN A 143 -7.99 1.55 -63.04
N ILE A 144 -8.03 2.71 -62.36
CA ILE A 144 -8.02 4.02 -63.01
C ILE A 144 -6.72 4.22 -63.80
N GLN A 145 -5.57 3.84 -63.24
CA GLN A 145 -4.28 3.93 -63.93
C GLN A 145 -4.24 3.04 -65.17
N GLN A 146 -4.76 1.82 -65.08
CA GLN A 146 -4.84 0.89 -66.21
C GLN A 146 -5.74 1.42 -67.33
N VAL A 147 -6.93 1.94 -66.99
CA VAL A 147 -7.84 2.54 -67.99
C VAL A 147 -7.21 3.74 -68.67
N LYS A 148 -6.53 4.61 -67.90
CA LYS A 148 -5.81 5.76 -68.47
C LYS A 148 -4.72 5.31 -69.44
N ALA A 149 -3.93 4.29 -69.09
CA ALA A 149 -2.89 3.76 -69.97
C ALA A 149 -3.47 3.19 -71.27
N SER A 150 -4.55 2.42 -71.21
CA SER A 150 -5.21 1.88 -72.41
C SER A 150 -5.81 2.94 -73.32
N HIS A 151 -6.32 4.05 -72.77
CA HIS A 151 -6.85 5.17 -73.56
C HIS A 151 -5.76 5.86 -74.39
N TYR A 152 -4.60 6.13 -73.79
CA TYR A 152 -3.47 6.75 -74.49
C TYR A 152 -2.97 5.92 -75.67
N MET A 153 -3.05 4.59 -75.60
CA MET A 153 -2.59 3.67 -76.67
C MET A 153 -3.57 3.56 -77.85
N LEU A 154 -4.77 4.13 -77.75
CA LEU A 154 -5.78 4.14 -78.83
C LEU A 154 -5.85 5.50 -79.56
N GLU A 155 -5.15 6.51 -79.05
CA GLU A 155 -5.12 7.87 -79.61
C GLU A 155 -3.82 8.17 -80.41
N GLU A 156 -2.94 7.17 -80.59
CA GLU A 156 -1.77 7.18 -81.50
C GLU A 156 -2.03 6.30 -82.74
#